data_AF-A0A484FTK5-F1
#
_entry.id   AF-A0A484FTK5-F1
#
_cell.length_a   1.000
_cell.length_b   1.000
_cell.length_c   1.000
_cell.angle_alpha   90.00
_cell.angle_beta   90.00
_cell.angle_gamma   90.00
#
_symmetry.space_group_name_H-M   'P 1'
#
loop_
_entity.id
_entity.type
_entity.pdbx_description
1 polymer ?
#
loop_
_entity_poly.entity_id
_entity_poly.type
_entity_poly.pdbx_seq_one_letter_code
_entity_poly.pdbx_strand_id
1 'polypeptide(L)'
;MNQRQCIDYTSSWSPALSILEGDNPYTLRKFNGSVFFSSPYKGPPSDTVDSAWHQITHMGAFSLTEEEILKIGKDPEIAVRLPQELGGQYMGTLEVFHQLHCLNLLWQATHFEYYHELGDAIGTQKEKALRNHLDHCVDILRQNLQCTSDLGVLTYAWVDGRDDPWPDFSTQHKCRNFEKVVDWGNKRTVPLYEKGPFTKTAGAPAVPTLF
;
A
#
# COMPACT_ATOMS: atom_id res chain seq x y z
N MET A 1 -14.56 9.95 24.94
CA MET A 1 -13.64 8.93 24.38
C MET A 1 -12.26 9.56 24.28
N ASN A 2 -11.23 8.98 24.89
CA ASN A 2 -9.86 9.48 24.74
C ASN A 2 -9.23 8.92 23.44
N GLN A 3 -8.09 9.48 23.02
CA GLN A 3 -7.42 9.09 21.77
C GLN A 3 -7.12 7.59 21.71
N ARG A 4 -6.73 6.99 22.84
CA ARG A 4 -6.41 5.56 22.89
C ARG A 4 -7.63 4.69 22.62
N GLN A 5 -8.75 4.99 23.26
CA GLN A 5 -10.02 4.29 23.01
C GLN A 5 -10.40 4.38 21.54
N CYS A 6 -10.24 5.54 20.89
CA CYS A 6 -10.53 5.68 19.46
C CYS A 6 -9.65 4.77 18.60
N ILE A 7 -8.33 4.73 18.86
CA ILE A 7 -7.40 3.86 18.13
C ILE A 7 -7.81 2.40 18.26
N ASP A 8 -8.15 1.97 19.47
CA ASP A 8 -8.56 0.59 19.75
C ASP A 8 -9.90 0.24 19.08
N TYR A 9 -10.81 1.21 18.91
CA TYR A 9 -12.08 1.01 18.19
C TYR A 9 -11.95 0.98 16.66
N THR A 10 -10.97 1.69 16.09
CA THR A 10 -10.87 1.89 14.63
C THR A 10 -9.71 1.14 13.99
N SER A 11 -8.94 0.36 14.76
CA SER A 11 -7.73 -0.28 14.25
C SER A 11 -7.50 -1.65 14.87
N SER A 12 -7.24 -2.65 14.04
CA SER A 12 -6.64 -3.91 14.49
C SER A 12 -5.22 -3.67 15.00
N TRP A 13 -4.76 -4.51 15.93
CA TRP A 13 -3.41 -4.39 16.48
C TRP A 13 -2.35 -4.56 15.39
N SER A 14 -1.35 -3.68 15.42
CA SER A 14 -0.15 -3.72 14.58
C SER A 14 0.96 -2.95 15.30
N PRO A 15 2.25 -3.30 15.12
CA PRO A 15 3.34 -2.49 15.67
C PRO A 15 3.37 -1.04 15.13
N ALA A 16 2.75 -0.81 13.97
CA ALA A 16 2.61 0.54 13.38
C ALA A 16 1.60 1.43 14.14
N LEU A 17 0.79 0.90 15.07
CA LEU A 17 -0.10 1.74 15.89
C LEU A 17 0.66 2.75 16.77
N SER A 18 1.94 2.50 17.05
CA SER A 18 2.84 3.47 17.69
C SER A 18 2.88 4.83 16.97
N ILE A 19 2.64 4.88 15.66
CA ILE A 19 2.52 6.13 14.88
C ILE A 19 1.40 7.02 15.46
N LEU A 20 0.32 6.39 15.93
CA LEU A 20 -0.88 7.07 16.40
C LEU A 20 -0.76 7.57 17.85
N GLU A 21 0.31 7.19 18.55
CA GLU A 21 0.60 7.63 19.93
C GLU A 21 1.44 8.91 19.97
N GLY A 22 2.13 9.26 18.87
CA GLY A 22 2.92 10.48 18.77
C GLY A 22 2.11 11.73 18.46
N ASP A 23 2.78 12.88 18.41
CA ASP A 23 2.17 14.16 18.05
C ASP A 23 1.67 14.17 16.60
N ASN A 24 0.56 14.86 16.35
CA ASN A 24 -0.06 15.02 15.02
C ASN A 24 -0.22 13.69 14.23
N PRO A 25 -0.88 12.66 14.80
CA PRO A 25 -1.05 11.36 14.15
C PRO A 25 -2.08 11.38 13.02
N TYR A 26 -2.89 12.45 12.95
CA TYR A 26 -3.87 12.69 11.92
C TYR A 26 -3.69 14.08 11.31
N THR A 27 -4.07 14.22 10.04
CA THR A 27 -4.12 15.50 9.32
C THR A 27 -5.47 15.67 8.67
N LEU A 28 -5.99 16.90 8.68
CA LEU A 28 -7.13 17.26 7.82
C LEU A 28 -6.59 17.59 6.43
N ARG A 29 -7.10 16.91 5.41
CA ARG A 29 -6.70 17.12 4.01
C ARG A 29 -7.95 17.32 3.17
N LYS A 30 -8.04 18.46 2.49
CA LYS A 30 -8.98 18.64 1.37
C LYS A 30 -8.35 17.98 0.15
N PHE A 31 -9.04 17.02 -0.44
CA PHE A 31 -8.57 16.43 -1.69
C PHE A 31 -8.69 17.46 -2.81
N ASN A 32 -7.71 17.46 -3.72
CA ASN A 32 -7.84 18.16 -4.99
C ASN A 32 -8.42 17.19 -6.01
N GLY A 33 -9.75 17.15 -6.06
CA GLY A 33 -10.50 16.21 -6.89
C GLY A 33 -10.76 16.71 -8.31
N SER A 34 -10.20 17.86 -8.71
CA SER A 34 -10.35 18.33 -10.09
C SER A 34 -9.76 17.32 -11.07
N VAL A 35 -10.57 16.88 -12.03
CA VAL A 35 -10.15 15.91 -13.07
C VAL A 35 -8.91 16.41 -13.82
N PHE A 36 -8.81 17.73 -14.03
CA PHE A 36 -7.71 18.36 -14.75
C PHE A 36 -6.47 18.66 -13.90
N PHE A 37 -6.49 18.36 -12.59
CA PHE A 37 -5.54 18.93 -11.62
C PHE A 37 -4.02 18.81 -11.90
N SER A 38 -3.42 17.91 -12.65
CA SER A 38 -1.96 17.60 -12.52
C SER A 38 -1.50 17.15 -11.12
N SER A 39 -0.88 15.98 -11.08
CA SER A 39 -0.33 15.35 -9.88
C SER A 39 0.90 14.56 -10.30
N PRO A 40 1.94 14.46 -9.46
CA PRO A 40 3.14 13.67 -9.80
C PRO A 40 2.83 12.18 -9.99
N TYR A 41 1.64 11.71 -9.59
CA TYR A 41 1.19 10.32 -9.72
C TYR A 41 0.25 10.06 -10.92
N LYS A 42 0.05 11.05 -11.81
CA LYS A 42 -0.85 10.91 -12.97
C LYS A 42 -0.27 11.50 -14.25
N GLY A 43 -0.82 11.07 -15.38
CA GLY A 43 -0.44 11.56 -16.71
C GLY A 43 0.27 10.48 -17.52
N PRO A 44 0.91 10.84 -18.64
CA PRO A 44 1.73 9.91 -19.40
C PRO A 44 2.90 9.34 -18.56
N PRO A 45 3.31 8.09 -18.79
CA PRO A 45 4.50 7.51 -18.16
C PRO A 45 5.75 8.37 -18.38
N SER A 46 6.57 8.48 -17.34
CA SER A 46 7.85 9.19 -17.35
C SER A 46 8.65 8.87 -16.08
N ASP A 47 9.97 9.08 -16.12
CA ASP A 47 10.85 8.92 -14.96
C ASP A 47 10.37 9.68 -13.71
N THR A 48 9.76 10.85 -13.90
CA THR A 48 9.20 11.65 -12.80
C THR A 48 8.00 10.95 -12.15
N VAL A 49 7.10 10.39 -12.95
CA VAL A 49 5.91 9.68 -12.46
C VAL A 49 6.32 8.36 -11.80
N ASP A 50 7.24 7.62 -12.43
CA ASP A 50 7.75 6.37 -11.89
C ASP A 50 8.51 6.60 -10.58
N SER A 51 9.30 7.67 -10.48
CA SER A 51 9.98 8.06 -9.23
C SER A 51 8.99 8.43 -8.12
N ALA A 52 7.91 9.14 -8.46
CA ALA A 52 6.89 9.49 -7.47
C ALA A 52 6.21 8.23 -6.92
N TRP A 53 5.78 7.31 -7.79
CA TRP A 53 5.24 6.02 -7.36
C TRP A 53 6.25 5.21 -6.55
N HIS A 54 7.50 5.10 -7.01
CA HIS A 54 8.54 4.34 -6.34
C HIS A 54 8.74 4.76 -4.88
N GLN A 55 8.70 6.07 -4.59
CA GLN A 55 8.86 6.59 -3.23
C GLN A 55 7.78 6.10 -2.24
N ILE A 56 6.60 5.74 -2.73
CA ILE A 56 5.46 5.34 -1.89
C ILE A 56 5.03 3.89 -2.11
N THR A 57 5.64 3.16 -3.05
CA THR A 57 5.36 1.73 -3.27
C THR A 57 6.52 0.84 -2.85
N HIS A 58 7.76 1.32 -2.96
CA HIS A 58 8.95 0.52 -2.74
C HIS A 58 9.40 0.56 -1.27
N MET A 59 8.49 0.22 -0.37
CA MET A 59 8.87 -0.02 1.02
C MET A 59 9.28 -1.47 1.21
N GLY A 60 10.52 -1.68 1.63
CA GLY A 60 11.03 -3.02 1.88
C GLY A 60 10.38 -3.68 3.10
N ALA A 61 10.68 -4.97 3.27
CA ALA A 61 10.21 -5.69 4.43
C ALA A 61 10.85 -5.16 5.72
N PHE A 62 10.15 -5.33 6.84
CA PHE A 62 10.68 -5.05 8.16
C PHE A 62 10.64 -6.29 9.06
N SER A 63 11.37 -6.21 10.16
CA SER A 63 11.47 -7.27 11.16
C SER A 63 10.32 -7.22 12.19
N LEU A 64 9.72 -8.38 12.42
CA LEU A 64 8.69 -8.67 13.41
C LEU A 64 9.21 -9.71 14.42
N THR A 65 9.00 -9.45 15.70
CA THR A 65 9.24 -10.45 16.75
C THR A 65 8.16 -11.54 16.74
N GLU A 66 8.47 -12.68 17.34
CA GLU A 66 7.49 -13.77 17.53
C GLU A 66 6.24 -13.31 18.29
N GLU A 67 6.40 -12.46 19.32
CA GLU A 67 5.28 -11.88 20.05
C GLU A 67 4.40 -11.02 19.14
N GLU A 68 5.01 -10.21 18.26
CA GLU A 68 4.26 -9.40 17.30
C GLU A 68 3.51 -10.30 16.28
N ILE A 69 4.12 -11.38 15.80
CA ILE A 69 3.48 -12.38 14.92
C ILE A 69 2.24 -13.01 15.58
N LEU A 70 2.38 -13.44 16.83
CA LEU A 70 1.27 -14.00 17.60
C LEU A 70 0.16 -12.97 17.82
N LYS A 71 0.50 -11.71 18.12
CA LYS A 71 -0.48 -10.63 18.33
C LYS A 71 -1.26 -10.25 17.07
N ILE A 72 -0.65 -10.33 15.87
CA ILE A 72 -1.40 -10.19 14.61
C ILE A 72 -2.16 -11.48 14.20
N GLY A 73 -2.17 -12.51 15.06
CA GLY A 73 -2.88 -13.76 14.80
C GLY A 73 -2.26 -14.62 13.70
N LYS A 74 -0.95 -14.50 13.47
CA LYS A 74 -0.21 -15.33 12.52
C LYS A 74 0.55 -16.43 13.27
N ASP A 75 0.78 -17.54 12.58
CA ASP A 75 1.47 -18.70 13.13
C ASP A 75 3.00 -18.57 12.91
N PRO A 76 3.81 -18.50 13.98
CA PRO A 76 5.26 -18.40 13.90
C PRO A 76 5.95 -19.60 13.23
N GLU A 77 5.30 -20.76 13.15
CA GLU A 77 5.86 -21.96 12.52
C GLU A 77 5.84 -21.84 10.98
N ILE A 78 4.86 -21.15 10.42
CA ILE A 78 4.72 -20.95 8.96
C ILE A 78 5.23 -19.60 8.48
N ALA A 79 5.31 -18.61 9.37
CA ALA A 79 5.73 -17.26 9.02
C ALA A 79 7.19 -17.25 8.56
N VAL A 80 7.47 -16.49 7.50
CA VAL A 80 8.80 -16.42 6.90
C VAL A 80 9.75 -15.70 7.84
N ARG A 81 10.89 -16.33 8.13
CA ARG A 81 12.00 -15.72 8.86
C ARG A 81 12.96 -15.03 7.90
N LEU A 82 13.44 -13.86 8.30
CA LEU A 82 14.54 -13.16 7.68
C LEU A 82 15.84 -13.98 7.84
N PRO A 83 16.83 -13.78 6.94
CA PRO A 83 18.16 -14.35 7.10
C PRO A 83 18.77 -14.03 8.48
N GLN A 84 19.63 -14.92 8.99
CA GLN A 84 20.26 -14.75 10.31
C GLN A 84 21.12 -13.48 10.39
N GLU A 85 21.77 -13.11 9.28
CA GLU A 85 22.52 -11.87 9.14
C GLU A 85 21.66 -10.60 9.18
N LEU A 86 20.34 -10.73 9.02
CA LEU A 86 19.34 -9.66 9.20
C LEU A 86 18.54 -9.83 10.50
N GLY A 87 19.01 -10.68 11.42
CA GLY A 87 18.48 -10.85 12.77
C GLY A 87 17.59 -12.08 12.99
N GLY A 88 17.28 -12.88 11.95
CA GLY A 88 16.56 -14.15 12.10
C GLY A 88 15.10 -14.07 12.59
N GLN A 89 14.57 -12.86 12.69
CA GLN A 89 13.19 -12.53 13.07
C GLN A 89 12.24 -12.72 11.89
N TYR A 90 10.97 -12.36 12.05
CA TYR A 90 9.95 -12.57 11.02
C TYR A 90 9.88 -11.42 10.02
N MET A 91 9.62 -11.77 8.77
CA MET A 91 9.45 -10.81 7.67
C MET A 91 8.02 -10.26 7.68
N GLY A 92 7.88 -8.94 7.62
CA GLY A 92 6.60 -8.25 7.48
C GLY A 92 6.67 -7.11 6.48
N THR A 93 5.50 -6.66 6.01
CA THR A 93 5.35 -5.45 5.19
C THR A 93 4.07 -4.76 5.61
N LEU A 94 4.05 -3.42 5.60
CA LEU A 94 2.87 -2.68 6.01
C LEU A 94 1.88 -2.61 4.84
N GLU A 95 0.63 -2.99 5.07
CA GLU A 95 -0.35 -3.22 4.00
C GLU A 95 -0.57 -2.03 3.08
N VAL A 96 -0.46 -0.79 3.57
CA VAL A 96 -0.65 0.41 2.75
C VAL A 96 0.33 0.48 1.57
N PHE A 97 1.56 -0.01 1.73
CA PHE A 97 2.54 -0.02 0.63
C PHE A 97 2.24 -1.12 -0.38
N HIS A 98 1.70 -2.26 0.07
CA HIS A 98 1.19 -3.29 -0.84
C HIS A 98 -0.05 -2.81 -1.62
N GLN A 99 -0.94 -2.07 -0.96
CA GLN A 99 -2.11 -1.45 -1.61
C GLN A 99 -1.69 -0.39 -2.65
N LEU A 100 -0.71 0.45 -2.32
CA LEU A 100 -0.15 1.42 -3.26
C LEU A 100 0.58 0.73 -4.43
N HIS A 101 1.29 -0.37 -4.18
CA HIS A 101 1.86 -1.21 -5.23
C HIS A 101 0.77 -1.75 -6.16
N CYS A 102 -0.32 -2.29 -5.60
CA CYS A 102 -1.47 -2.76 -6.38
C CYS A 102 -2.08 -1.65 -7.25
N LEU A 103 -2.24 -0.45 -6.69
CA LEU A 103 -2.76 0.71 -7.42
C LEU A 103 -1.80 1.14 -8.54
N ASN A 104 -0.50 1.19 -8.28
CA ASN A 104 0.50 1.52 -9.28
C ASN A 104 0.49 0.50 -10.42
N LEU A 105 0.43 -0.81 -10.12
CA LEU A 105 0.38 -1.85 -11.14
C LEU A 105 -0.88 -1.73 -12.04
N LEU A 106 -2.03 -1.37 -11.45
CA LEU A 106 -3.25 -1.10 -12.22
C LEU A 106 -3.09 0.15 -13.11
N TRP A 107 -2.46 1.21 -12.61
CA TRP A 107 -2.18 2.40 -13.40
C TRP A 107 -1.22 2.08 -14.56
N GLN A 108 -0.11 1.38 -14.30
CA GLN A 108 0.81 0.90 -15.33
C GLN A 108 0.11 0.01 -16.37
N ALA A 109 -0.87 -0.81 -15.97
CA ALA A 109 -1.66 -1.61 -16.90
C ALA A 109 -2.55 -0.78 -17.84
N THR A 110 -2.94 0.44 -17.45
CA THR A 110 -3.61 1.39 -18.38
C THR A 110 -2.63 1.99 -19.40
N HIS A 111 -1.33 1.82 -19.17
CA HIS A 111 -0.23 2.22 -20.04
C HIS A 111 0.57 0.99 -20.52
N PHE A 112 -0.14 -0.12 -20.80
CA PHE A 112 0.44 -1.44 -21.04
C PHE A 112 1.57 -1.44 -22.07
N GLU A 113 1.37 -0.82 -23.24
CA GLU A 113 2.36 -0.80 -24.33
C GLU A 113 3.71 -0.26 -23.85
N TYR A 114 3.71 0.86 -23.12
CA TYR A 114 4.92 1.48 -22.59
C TYR A 114 5.68 0.56 -21.61
N TYR A 115 4.98 0.03 -20.60
CA TYR A 115 5.62 -0.82 -19.58
C TYR A 115 5.93 -2.24 -20.08
N HIS A 116 5.23 -2.70 -21.11
CA HIS A 116 5.53 -3.95 -21.78
C HIS A 116 6.83 -3.85 -22.58
N GLU A 117 7.00 -2.77 -23.36
CA GLU A 117 8.22 -2.51 -24.14
C GLU A 117 9.46 -2.27 -23.27
N LEU A 118 9.29 -1.64 -22.10
CA LEU A 118 10.38 -1.46 -21.13
C LEU A 118 10.87 -2.77 -20.48
N GLY A 119 10.10 -3.86 -20.61
CA GLY A 119 10.45 -5.12 -19.96
C GLY A 119 10.40 -5.05 -18.43
N ASP A 120 9.50 -4.24 -17.87
CA ASP A 120 9.31 -4.10 -16.41
C ASP A 120 8.48 -5.28 -15.85
N ALA A 121 7.97 -5.17 -14.62
CA ALA A 121 7.09 -6.15 -13.97
C ALA A 121 5.87 -6.53 -14.84
N ILE A 122 5.37 -5.62 -15.67
CA ILE A 122 4.32 -5.89 -16.67
C ILE A 122 4.88 -6.62 -17.91
N GLY A 123 6.03 -6.18 -18.43
CA GLY A 123 6.65 -6.76 -19.62
C GLY A 123 7.25 -8.16 -19.44
N THR A 124 7.64 -8.50 -18.21
CA THR A 124 8.32 -9.78 -17.89
C THR A 124 7.38 -10.90 -17.48
N GLN A 125 6.13 -10.59 -17.12
CA GLN A 125 5.16 -11.59 -16.72
C GLN A 125 4.47 -12.23 -17.93
N LYS A 126 4.25 -13.55 -17.85
CA LYS A 126 3.34 -14.23 -18.78
C LYS A 126 1.94 -13.63 -18.64
N GLU A 127 1.23 -13.47 -19.75
CA GLU A 127 -0.10 -12.84 -19.80
C GLU A 127 -1.05 -13.34 -18.70
N LYS A 128 -1.17 -14.66 -18.53
CA LYS A 128 -2.03 -15.26 -17.48
C LYS A 128 -1.59 -14.89 -16.06
N ALA A 129 -0.28 -14.83 -15.81
CA ALA A 129 0.26 -14.47 -14.49
C ALA A 129 -0.02 -12.99 -14.19
N LEU A 130 0.22 -12.11 -15.18
CA LEU A 130 -0.10 -10.70 -15.07
C LEU A 130 -1.60 -10.49 -14.81
N ARG A 131 -2.46 -11.21 -15.53
CA ARG A 131 -3.92 -11.12 -15.35
C ARG A 131 -4.34 -11.50 -13.93
N ASN A 132 -3.84 -12.63 -13.43
CA ASN A 132 -4.10 -13.07 -12.05
C ASN A 132 -3.60 -12.05 -11.02
N HIS A 133 -2.43 -11.46 -11.24
CA HIS A 133 -1.87 -10.44 -10.35
C HIS A 133 -2.75 -9.19 -10.32
N LEU A 134 -3.16 -8.69 -11.48
CA LEU A 134 -4.05 -7.53 -11.57
C LEU A 134 -5.43 -7.82 -10.93
N ASP A 135 -5.96 -9.03 -11.08
CA ASP A 135 -7.24 -9.42 -10.45
C ASP A 135 -7.12 -9.48 -8.91
N HIS A 136 -6.00 -9.99 -8.40
CA HIS A 136 -5.65 -9.89 -6.97
C HIS A 136 -5.55 -8.44 -6.49
N CYS A 137 -4.88 -7.57 -7.26
CA CYS A 137 -4.78 -6.15 -6.94
C CYS A 137 -6.15 -5.48 -6.84
N VAL A 138 -7.05 -5.76 -7.79
CA VAL A 138 -8.43 -5.24 -7.76
C VAL A 138 -9.16 -5.73 -6.52
N ASP A 139 -9.07 -7.03 -6.19
CA ASP A 139 -9.81 -7.57 -5.06
C ASP A 139 -9.30 -7.07 -3.70
N ILE A 140 -7.98 -6.99 -3.51
CA ILE A 140 -7.38 -6.44 -2.27
C ILE A 140 -7.77 -4.97 -2.07
N LEU A 141 -7.73 -4.15 -3.13
CA LEU A 141 -8.15 -2.76 -3.05
C LEU A 141 -9.65 -2.64 -2.77
N ARG A 142 -10.50 -3.45 -3.42
CA ARG A 142 -11.93 -3.51 -3.14
C ARG A 142 -12.20 -3.86 -1.67
N GLN A 143 -11.55 -4.89 -1.14
CA GLN A 143 -11.69 -5.30 0.25
C GLN A 143 -11.29 -4.16 1.20
N ASN A 144 -10.18 -3.48 0.94
CA ASN A 144 -9.73 -2.37 1.77
C ASN A 144 -10.70 -1.17 1.74
N LEU A 145 -11.20 -0.79 0.55
CA LEU A 145 -12.17 0.28 0.39
C LEU A 145 -13.49 -0.03 1.13
N GLN A 146 -13.95 -1.28 1.11
CA GLN A 146 -15.14 -1.69 1.86
C GLN A 146 -14.89 -1.76 3.37
N CYS A 147 -13.73 -2.27 3.79
CA CYS A 147 -13.35 -2.38 5.20
C CYS A 147 -13.23 -1.00 5.87
N THR A 148 -12.59 -0.05 5.18
CA THR A 148 -12.36 1.30 5.70
C THR A 148 -13.50 2.27 5.42
N SER A 149 -14.31 2.00 4.39
CA SER A 149 -15.52 2.73 3.96
C SER A 149 -15.49 4.23 4.23
N ASP A 150 -15.12 5.01 3.21
CA ASP A 150 -15.19 6.47 3.30
C ASP A 150 -16.66 6.94 3.37
N LEU A 151 -17.00 7.63 4.46
CA LEU A 151 -18.33 8.19 4.71
C LEU A 151 -18.42 9.68 4.31
N GLY A 152 -17.40 10.22 3.65
CA GLY A 152 -17.44 11.53 3.03
C GLY A 152 -18.57 11.64 2.00
N VAL A 153 -19.23 12.79 1.96
CA VAL A 153 -20.35 13.04 1.04
C VAL A 153 -19.86 13.88 -0.13
N LEU A 154 -20.02 13.34 -1.34
CA LEU A 154 -19.86 14.09 -2.58
C LEU A 154 -21.14 14.88 -2.86
N THR A 155 -20.99 16.18 -3.11
CA THR A 155 -22.07 17.03 -3.61
C THR A 155 -21.90 17.25 -5.11
N TYR A 156 -22.85 17.97 -5.71
CA TYR A 156 -22.83 18.32 -7.12
C TYR A 156 -22.91 19.83 -7.29
N ALA A 157 -22.29 20.33 -8.36
CA ALA A 157 -22.31 21.73 -8.74
C ALA A 157 -22.65 21.89 -10.22
N TRP A 158 -23.19 23.06 -10.57
CA TRP A 158 -23.31 23.50 -11.96
C TRP A 158 -21.95 24.01 -12.44
N VAL A 159 -21.51 23.56 -13.60
CA VAL A 159 -20.23 23.95 -14.21
C VAL A 159 -20.51 24.56 -15.58
N ASP A 160 -19.87 25.68 -15.88
CA ASP A 160 -20.02 26.36 -17.16
C ASP A 160 -19.78 25.42 -18.35
N GLY A 161 -20.68 25.46 -19.33
CA GLY A 161 -20.61 24.61 -20.52
C GLY A 161 -21.15 23.19 -20.33
N ARG A 162 -21.80 22.89 -19.20
CA ARG A 162 -22.50 21.63 -18.95
C ARG A 162 -23.95 21.88 -18.52
N ASP A 163 -24.85 21.04 -19.03
CA ASP A 163 -26.28 21.08 -18.67
C ASP A 163 -26.63 20.06 -17.57
N ASP A 164 -25.69 19.18 -17.21
CA ASP A 164 -25.82 18.15 -16.17
C ASP A 164 -25.02 18.49 -14.90
N PRO A 165 -25.49 18.05 -13.71
CA PRO A 165 -24.78 18.28 -12.45
C PRO A 165 -23.42 17.58 -12.44
N TRP A 166 -22.36 18.32 -12.13
CA TRP A 166 -21.00 17.78 -12.05
C TRP A 166 -20.62 17.46 -10.59
N PRO A 167 -20.10 16.26 -10.29
CA PRO A 167 -19.69 15.91 -8.93
C PRO A 167 -18.50 16.76 -8.45
N ASP A 168 -18.58 17.23 -7.20
CA ASP A 168 -17.45 17.87 -6.50
C ASP A 168 -16.66 16.82 -5.71
N PHE A 169 -15.54 16.40 -6.29
CA PHE A 169 -14.61 15.45 -5.68
C PHE A 169 -13.66 16.09 -4.65
N SER A 170 -13.74 17.41 -4.41
CA SER A 170 -12.82 18.13 -3.53
C SER A 170 -13.34 18.18 -2.10
N THR A 171 -13.46 17.02 -1.46
CA THR A 171 -14.01 16.87 -0.10
C THR A 171 -12.91 16.88 0.97
N GLN A 172 -13.31 17.19 2.22
CA GLN A 172 -12.43 17.19 3.39
C GLN A 172 -12.37 15.80 4.01
N HIS A 173 -11.15 15.34 4.33
CA HIS A 173 -10.91 14.05 4.96
C HIS A 173 -10.02 14.20 6.18
N LYS A 174 -10.24 13.34 7.19
CA LYS A 174 -9.33 13.16 8.31
C LYS A 174 -8.48 11.93 8.05
N CYS A 175 -7.24 12.15 7.65
CA CYS A 175 -6.32 11.09 7.25
C CYS A 175 -5.34 10.77 8.38
N ARG A 176 -4.90 9.52 8.50
CA ARG A 176 -3.64 9.21 9.21
C ARG A 176 -2.52 10.02 8.55
N ASN A 177 -1.58 10.52 9.35
CA ASN A 177 -0.46 11.28 8.80
C ASN A 177 0.45 10.37 7.99
N PHE A 178 0.32 10.41 6.66
CA PHE A 178 1.00 9.49 5.77
C PHE A 178 2.53 9.64 5.77
N GLU A 179 3.05 10.85 5.97
CA GLU A 179 4.50 11.09 6.11
C GLU A 179 5.06 10.32 7.32
N LYS A 180 4.33 10.30 8.43
CA LYS A 180 4.74 9.50 9.61
C LYS A 180 4.68 7.99 9.35
N VAL A 181 3.76 7.54 8.48
CA VAL A 181 3.68 6.13 8.06
C VAL A 181 4.89 5.76 7.20
N VAL A 182 5.24 6.61 6.25
CA VAL A 182 6.44 6.45 5.42
C VAL A 182 7.70 6.44 6.29
N ASP A 183 7.84 7.41 7.20
CA ASP A 183 8.98 7.49 8.11
C ASP A 183 9.11 6.28 9.03
N TRP A 184 8.00 5.80 9.58
CA TRP A 184 7.99 4.62 10.45
C TRP A 184 8.50 3.38 9.71
N GLY A 185 8.04 3.20 8.48
CA GLY A 185 8.43 2.05 7.69
C GLY A 185 9.87 2.13 7.20
N ASN A 186 10.31 3.29 6.68
CA ASN A 186 11.71 3.50 6.28
C ASN A 186 12.71 3.22 7.41
N LYS A 187 12.37 3.56 8.66
CA LYS A 187 13.23 3.29 9.82
C LYS A 187 13.31 1.81 10.21
N ARG A 188 12.37 0.98 9.77
CA ARG A 188 12.29 -0.45 10.12
C ARG A 188 12.62 -1.39 8.96
N THR A 189 12.70 -0.87 7.75
CA THR A 189 13.06 -1.64 6.56
C THR A 189 14.41 -2.32 6.76
N VAL A 190 14.47 -3.60 6.42
CA VAL A 190 15.71 -4.38 6.37
C VAL A 190 16.23 -4.49 4.93
N PRO A 191 17.55 -4.48 4.71
CA PRO A 191 18.16 -4.55 3.38
C PRO A 191 18.12 -5.97 2.78
N LEU A 192 16.91 -6.52 2.59
CA LEU A 192 16.69 -7.93 2.24
C LEU A 192 17.34 -8.33 0.90
N TYR A 193 17.35 -7.41 -0.08
CA TYR A 193 17.78 -7.70 -1.45
C TYR A 193 19.16 -7.12 -1.81
N GLU A 194 19.84 -6.45 -0.89
CA GLU A 194 21.17 -5.85 -1.16
C GLU A 194 22.25 -6.91 -1.47
N LYS A 195 22.08 -8.13 -0.94
CA LYS A 195 23.04 -9.23 -1.09
C LYS A 195 22.61 -10.28 -2.12
N GLY A 196 21.55 -10.00 -2.88
CA GLY A 196 20.99 -10.92 -3.89
C GLY A 196 19.62 -11.47 -3.53
N PRO A 197 19.13 -12.48 -4.28
CA PRO A 197 17.77 -12.97 -4.14
C PRO A 197 17.55 -13.69 -2.80
N PHE A 198 16.51 -13.30 -2.09
CA PHE A 198 16.02 -14.02 -0.92
C PHE A 198 15.23 -15.26 -1.39
N THR A 199 15.72 -16.45 -1.05
CA THR A 199 15.16 -17.73 -1.52
C THR A 199 14.69 -18.60 -0.36
N LYS A 200 13.72 -19.47 -0.64
CA LYS A 200 13.13 -20.36 0.35
C LYS A 200 14.20 -21.31 0.92
N THR A 201 14.37 -21.31 2.24
CA THR A 201 15.26 -22.25 2.93
C THR A 201 14.78 -23.69 2.76
N ALA A 202 15.71 -24.62 2.57
CA ALA A 202 15.40 -26.04 2.48
C ALA A 202 14.66 -26.52 3.74
N GLY A 203 13.55 -27.25 3.54
CA GLY A 203 12.72 -27.74 4.64
C GLY A 203 11.76 -26.71 5.25
N ALA A 204 11.78 -25.44 4.81
CA ALA A 204 10.83 -24.45 5.29
C ALA A 204 9.39 -24.85 4.90
N PRO A 205 8.41 -24.69 5.80
CA PRO A 205 7.03 -25.03 5.54
C PRO A 205 6.49 -24.28 4.30
N ALA A 206 5.49 -24.88 3.67
CA ALA A 206 4.77 -24.29 2.55
C ALA A 206 3.28 -24.31 2.87
N VAL A 207 2.60 -23.19 2.59
CA VAL A 207 1.14 -23.19 2.56
C VAL A 207 0.67 -23.58 1.15
N PRO A 208 -0.52 -24.21 1.01
CA PRO A 208 -1.11 -24.49 -0.29
C PRO A 208 -1.30 -23.22 -1.13
N THR A 209 -1.31 -23.34 -2.45
CA THR A 209 -1.35 -22.24 -3.44
C THR A 209 -2.66 -21.42 -3.47
N LEU A 210 -3.53 -21.59 -2.47
CA LEU A 210 -4.83 -20.92 -2.36
C LEU A 210 -4.82 -19.74 -1.37
N PHE A 211 -3.62 -19.34 -0.92
CA PHE A 211 -3.38 -18.14 -0.12
C PHE A 211 -2.71 -17.06 -0.96
#